data_AF-A0A327KF42-F1
#
_entry.id   AF-A0A327KF42-F1
#
_cell.length_a   1.000
_cell.length_b   1.000
_cell.length_c   1.000
_cell.angle_alpha   90.00
_cell.angle_beta   90.00
_cell.angle_gamma   90.00
#
_symmetry.space_group_name_H-M   'P 1'
#
loop_
_entity.id
_entity.type
_entity.pdbx_description
1 polymer ?
#
loop_
_entity_poly.entity_id
_entity_poly.type
_entity_poly.pdbx_seq_one_letter_code
_entity_poly.pdbx_strand_id
1 'polypeptide(L)'
;MARFETIMETVLKWEGGYSDHPADDGGPTNFGITHRVLAQWRGVAGVTRTEVRNLTRAEAIEIFRARYWNRIRGEALPPPLDLVVMDGAVNHGVENVAKMLQRILGVEDDGVIGNDTLAALALHTGSPAAIVALALKVADARKSRYVGHPDAKYFLRGWSNRLGDVMSSALRGTGSIWSFFGGTSDATSGTVPAPDDSPDTGDTGLVRPVIDDVDLQVLLMTVGLYDGDLDGLFGPRSVDGMNRYLAQRSADIAGDWSRWSPARRKIALGQFLCNDTDNDAGRVDGLFGPQTEFAFDQFNRMKLRLPREKWRDLIDQLPEPPVTVATWPRENEIQTMTSIFGTLGNGCGAVPKKRLNLPYRMKLAWDKRIVIDGFFVHALVHDSAARVLDKVYAHYKDDGVEDLGLDLFGGCTACRRKRGGSSWSMHAWSIAIDFDPDRNRLNWGRSRARLARTDAAKFWEFWEAEGWVSLGRARDFDWMHVQAARL
;
A
#
# COMPACT_ATOMS: atom_id res chain seq x y z
N MET A 1 16.76 -3.35 28.58
CA MET A 1 15.30 -3.26 28.40
C MET A 1 14.73 -4.62 28.81
N ALA A 2 13.62 -4.68 29.55
CA ALA A 2 13.05 -5.97 29.94
C ALA A 2 12.39 -6.67 28.72
N ARG A 3 12.29 -8.00 28.78
CA ARG A 3 11.92 -8.88 27.65
C ARG A 3 10.57 -8.51 27.03
N PHE A 4 9.59 -8.19 27.87
CA PHE A 4 8.25 -7.82 27.44
C PHE A 4 8.24 -6.53 26.62
N GLU A 5 9.03 -5.53 27.01
CA GLU A 5 9.11 -4.24 26.32
C GLU A 5 9.68 -4.39 24.91
N THR A 6 10.66 -5.28 24.71
CA THR A 6 11.19 -5.65 23.39
C THR A 6 10.14 -6.38 22.54
N ILE A 7 9.36 -7.28 23.14
CA ILE A 7 8.21 -7.92 22.47
C ILE A 7 7.20 -6.86 22.01
N MET A 8 6.92 -5.86 22.85
CA MET A 8 6.00 -4.78 22.53
C MET A 8 6.48 -3.86 21.41
N GLU A 9 7.78 -3.76 21.13
CA GLU A 9 8.27 -3.07 19.92
C GLU A 9 7.79 -3.77 18.64
N THR A 10 7.78 -5.10 18.64
CA THR A 10 7.28 -5.88 17.49
C THR A 10 5.76 -5.83 17.42
N VAL A 11 5.07 -5.97 18.55
CA VAL A 11 3.59 -5.97 18.58
C VAL A 11 3.02 -4.59 18.21
N LEU A 12 3.50 -3.50 18.82
CA LEU A 12 2.95 -2.16 18.59
C LEU A 12 3.16 -1.64 17.16
N LYS A 13 4.19 -2.13 16.44
CA LYS A 13 4.38 -1.84 15.02
C LYS A 13 3.12 -2.15 14.19
N TRP A 14 2.33 -3.15 14.61
CA TRP A 14 1.12 -3.59 13.93
C TRP A 14 -0.18 -3.00 14.49
N GLU A 15 -0.14 -2.34 15.65
CA GLU A 15 -1.36 -1.84 16.35
C GLU A 15 -1.74 -0.40 15.98
N GLY A 16 -1.11 0.17 14.94
CA GLY A 16 -1.48 1.47 14.37
C GLY A 16 -1.30 2.67 15.31
N GLY A 17 -1.71 3.85 14.85
CA GLY A 17 -1.73 5.10 15.61
C GLY A 17 -3.14 5.54 16.00
N TYR A 18 -3.30 6.80 16.39
CA TYR A 18 -4.61 7.36 16.73
C TYR A 18 -5.58 7.30 15.55
N SER A 19 -6.77 6.73 15.78
CA SER A 19 -7.92 6.75 14.88
C SER A 19 -9.17 7.19 15.65
N ASP A 20 -10.02 7.98 15.00
CA ASP A 20 -11.29 8.45 15.58
C ASP A 20 -12.23 8.79 14.42
N HIS A 21 -13.03 7.81 14.02
CA HIS A 21 -13.93 7.92 12.87
C HIS A 21 -15.38 8.02 13.35
N PRO A 22 -16.18 9.00 12.91
CA PRO A 22 -17.57 9.18 13.36
C PRO A 22 -18.53 8.04 13.02
N ALA A 23 -18.19 7.22 12.02
CA ALA A 23 -18.98 6.04 11.62
C ALA A 23 -18.46 4.71 12.20
N ASP A 24 -17.49 4.75 13.12
CA ASP A 24 -16.97 3.58 13.81
C ASP A 24 -17.54 3.52 15.25
N ASP A 25 -18.30 2.47 15.55
CA ASP A 25 -18.92 2.24 16.86
C ASP A 25 -17.88 2.02 17.98
N GLY A 26 -16.62 1.79 17.62
CA GLY A 26 -15.47 1.65 18.52
C GLY A 26 -14.95 2.96 19.11
N GLY A 27 -15.25 4.10 18.49
CA GLY A 27 -14.83 5.44 18.92
C GLY A 27 -13.30 5.65 18.91
N PRO A 28 -12.80 6.70 19.59
CA PRO A 28 -11.37 7.05 19.57
C PRO A 28 -10.51 5.89 20.04
N THR A 29 -9.45 5.58 19.30
CA THR A 29 -8.54 4.46 19.54
C THR A 29 -7.10 4.89 19.28
N ASN A 30 -6.13 4.45 20.08
CA ASN A 30 -4.71 4.71 19.86
C ASN A 30 -3.89 3.50 20.33
N PHE A 31 -2.86 3.08 19.61
CA PHE A 31 -2.12 1.83 19.87
C PHE A 31 -3.03 0.58 19.98
N GLY A 32 -4.14 0.54 19.24
CA GLY A 32 -5.16 -0.52 19.36
C GLY A 32 -6.02 -0.45 20.64
N ILE A 33 -5.83 0.57 21.49
CA ILE A 33 -6.56 0.76 22.74
C ILE A 33 -7.71 1.76 22.54
N THR A 34 -8.94 1.29 22.67
CA THR A 34 -10.14 2.12 22.53
C THR A 34 -10.37 3.01 23.75
N HIS A 35 -11.11 4.10 23.58
CA HIS A 35 -11.54 5.00 24.66
C HIS A 35 -12.19 4.24 25.84
N ARG A 36 -12.98 3.19 25.56
CA ARG A 36 -13.61 2.37 26.61
C ARG A 36 -12.58 1.61 27.43
N VAL A 37 -11.57 1.03 26.77
CA VAL A 37 -10.48 0.32 27.44
C VAL A 37 -9.64 1.27 28.27
N LEU A 38 -9.31 2.45 27.72
CA LEU A 38 -8.51 3.45 28.43
C LEU A 38 -9.27 4.00 29.66
N ALA A 39 -10.55 4.29 29.52
CA ALA A 39 -11.40 4.73 30.64
C ALA A 39 -11.46 3.68 31.75
N GLN A 40 -11.68 2.40 31.38
CA GLN A 40 -11.69 1.29 32.32
C GLN A 40 -10.34 1.15 33.04
N TRP A 41 -9.22 1.26 32.30
CA TRP A 41 -7.87 1.18 32.86
C TRP A 41 -7.60 2.29 33.88
N ARG A 42 -8.01 3.53 33.56
CA ARG A 42 -7.85 4.70 34.44
C ARG A 42 -8.86 4.75 35.59
N GLY A 43 -9.85 3.84 35.62
CA GLY A 43 -10.89 3.82 36.64
C GLY A 43 -11.87 5.00 36.55
N VAL A 44 -12.07 5.56 35.35
CA VAL A 44 -12.95 6.71 35.11
C VAL A 44 -14.15 6.32 34.24
N ALA A 45 -15.24 7.07 34.33
CA ALA A 45 -16.48 6.79 33.57
C ALA A 45 -16.32 6.96 32.05
N GLY A 46 -15.34 7.75 31.61
CA GLY A 46 -15.03 7.99 30.21
C GLY A 46 -13.75 8.80 30.07
N VAL A 47 -13.18 8.79 28.86
CA VAL A 47 -12.02 9.62 28.50
C VAL A 47 -12.34 10.39 27.23
N THR A 48 -11.76 11.58 27.11
CA THR A 48 -11.89 12.44 25.94
C THR A 48 -11.06 11.93 24.76
N ARG A 49 -11.38 12.40 23.55
CA ARG A 49 -10.60 12.17 22.32
C ARG A 49 -9.13 12.57 22.50
N THR A 50 -8.89 13.73 23.09
CA THR A 50 -7.55 14.25 23.37
C THR A 50 -6.77 13.33 24.31
N GLU A 51 -7.41 12.78 25.34
CA GLU A 51 -6.77 11.83 26.24
C GLU A 51 -6.39 10.52 25.55
N VAL A 52 -7.20 10.04 24.62
CA VAL A 52 -6.87 8.85 23.81
C VAL A 52 -5.73 9.17 22.83
N ARG A 53 -5.76 10.35 22.19
CA ARG A 53 -4.68 10.81 21.31
C ARG A 53 -3.36 10.98 22.03
N ASN A 54 -3.41 11.46 23.28
CA ASN A 54 -2.24 11.67 24.13
C ASN A 54 -1.88 10.44 24.98
N LEU A 55 -2.52 9.29 24.75
CA LEU A 55 -2.13 8.02 25.38
C LEU A 55 -0.63 7.82 25.14
N THR A 56 0.14 7.64 26.22
CA THR A 56 1.58 7.45 26.08
C THR A 56 1.89 6.00 25.74
N ARG A 57 3.00 5.79 25.02
CA ARG A 57 3.50 4.44 24.73
C ARG A 57 3.72 3.63 26.02
N ALA A 58 4.21 4.27 27.08
CA ALA A 58 4.44 3.62 28.37
C ALA A 58 3.13 3.12 28.99
N GLU A 59 2.08 3.96 29.02
CA GLU A 59 0.77 3.57 29.54
C GLU A 59 0.12 2.48 28.66
N ALA A 60 0.26 2.56 27.34
CA ALA A 60 -0.20 1.52 26.43
C ALA A 60 0.46 0.16 26.76
N ILE A 61 1.78 0.14 26.97
CA ILE A 61 2.53 -1.07 27.34
C ILE A 61 1.98 -1.69 28.64
N GLU A 62 1.66 -0.89 29.66
CA GLU A 62 1.05 -1.40 30.91
C GLU A 62 -0.34 -2.00 30.67
N ILE A 63 -1.15 -1.38 29.81
CA ILE A 63 -2.46 -1.91 29.41
C ILE A 63 -2.28 -3.26 28.70
N PHE A 64 -1.32 -3.36 27.78
CA PHE A 64 -1.00 -4.63 27.09
C PHE A 64 -0.51 -5.71 28.07
N ARG A 65 0.31 -5.31 29.05
CA ARG A 65 0.81 -6.20 30.10
C ARG A 65 -0.36 -6.82 30.88
N ALA A 66 -1.29 -5.99 31.34
CA ALA A 66 -2.43 -6.44 32.12
C ALA A 66 -3.44 -7.26 31.31
N ARG A 67 -3.79 -6.81 30.10
CA ARG A 67 -4.87 -7.40 29.30
C ARG A 67 -4.46 -8.66 28.53
N TYR A 68 -3.20 -8.79 28.17
CA TYR A 68 -2.73 -9.90 27.34
C TYR A 68 -1.60 -10.67 28.03
N TRP A 69 -0.45 -10.03 28.28
CA TRP A 69 0.77 -10.70 28.75
C TRP A 69 0.56 -11.49 30.04
N ASN A 70 -0.05 -10.87 31.06
CA ASN A 70 -0.32 -11.51 32.33
C ASN A 70 -1.33 -12.65 32.18
N ARG A 71 -2.32 -12.51 31.29
CA ARG A 71 -3.37 -13.51 31.07
C ARG A 71 -2.86 -14.74 30.33
N ILE A 72 -1.86 -14.58 29.45
CA ILE A 72 -1.17 -15.71 28.80
C ILE A 72 -0.01 -16.26 29.64
N ARG A 73 0.18 -15.76 30.87
CA ARG A 73 1.34 -16.08 31.73
C ARG A 73 2.66 -15.86 30.97
N GLY A 74 2.77 -14.78 30.21
CA GLY A 74 3.86 -14.54 29.27
C GLY A 74 5.26 -14.63 29.88
N GLU A 75 5.41 -14.29 31.17
CA GLU A 75 6.68 -14.46 31.87
C GLU A 75 7.16 -15.92 31.95
N ALA A 76 6.23 -16.88 32.00
CA ALA A 76 6.52 -18.31 32.06
C ALA A 76 6.72 -18.94 30.67
N LEU A 77 6.43 -18.22 29.58
CA LEU A 77 6.65 -18.71 28.23
C LEU A 77 8.11 -18.44 27.82
N PRO A 78 8.85 -19.42 27.27
CA PRO A 78 10.23 -19.21 26.82
C PRO A 78 10.28 -18.58 25.42
N PRO A 79 11.29 -17.75 25.08
CA PRO A 79 11.55 -17.35 23.70
C PRO A 79 11.92 -18.57 22.83
N PRO A 80 11.52 -18.63 21.54
CA PRO A 80 10.73 -17.63 20.80
C PRO A 80 9.20 -17.70 21.00
N LEU A 81 8.69 -18.65 21.79
CA LEU A 81 7.25 -18.91 21.92
C LEU A 81 6.48 -17.71 22.52
N ASP A 82 7.09 -17.02 23.48
CA ASP A 82 6.48 -15.89 24.18
C ASP A 82 5.99 -14.77 23.24
N LEU A 83 6.81 -14.33 22.28
CA LEU A 83 6.44 -13.34 21.27
C LEU A 83 5.29 -13.84 20.38
N VAL A 84 5.38 -15.10 19.91
CA VAL A 84 4.39 -15.68 18.99
C VAL A 84 3.01 -15.80 19.66
N VAL A 85 2.98 -16.18 20.94
CA VAL A 85 1.76 -16.28 21.74
C VAL A 85 1.24 -14.91 22.13
N MET A 86 2.11 -13.96 22.51
CA MET A 86 1.70 -12.58 22.84
C MET A 86 1.03 -11.90 21.65
N ASP A 87 1.67 -11.90 20.49
CA ASP A 87 1.07 -11.33 19.28
C ASP A 87 -0.21 -12.07 18.87
N GLY A 88 -0.24 -13.40 19.03
CA GLY A 88 -1.44 -14.20 18.81
C GLY A 88 -2.58 -13.85 19.76
N ALA A 89 -2.28 -13.49 21.02
CA ALA A 89 -3.27 -13.08 22.01
C ALA A 89 -3.91 -11.73 21.66
N VAL A 90 -3.12 -10.81 21.13
CA VAL A 90 -3.62 -9.51 20.65
C VAL A 90 -4.48 -9.69 19.41
N ASN A 91 -4.03 -10.52 18.46
CA ASN A 91 -4.70 -10.65 17.18
C ASN A 91 -5.92 -11.59 17.17
N HIS A 92 -5.85 -12.70 17.90
CA HIS A 92 -6.93 -13.70 17.96
C HIS A 92 -7.71 -13.67 19.27
N GLY A 93 -7.28 -12.89 20.26
CA GLY A 93 -7.76 -12.95 21.63
C GLY A 93 -7.00 -13.99 22.47
N VAL A 94 -6.84 -13.68 23.76
CA VAL A 94 -6.15 -14.52 24.77
C VAL A 94 -6.66 -15.96 24.76
N GLU A 95 -7.97 -16.13 24.79
CA GLU A 95 -8.60 -17.45 24.87
C GLU A 95 -8.28 -18.29 23.62
N ASN A 96 -8.41 -17.73 22.41
CA ASN A 96 -8.19 -18.48 21.18
C ASN A 96 -6.74 -18.93 21.01
N VAL A 97 -5.76 -18.07 21.33
CA VAL A 97 -4.35 -18.45 21.23
C VAL A 97 -3.96 -19.45 22.32
N ALA A 98 -4.54 -19.34 23.53
CA ALA A 98 -4.35 -20.32 24.59
C ALA A 98 -4.86 -21.70 24.16
N LYS A 99 -6.06 -21.78 23.57
CA LYS A 99 -6.61 -23.03 23.01
C LYS A 99 -5.74 -23.61 21.90
N MET A 100 -5.14 -22.78 21.04
CA MET A 100 -4.18 -23.26 20.03
C MET A 100 -2.97 -23.92 20.69
N LEU A 101 -2.38 -23.27 21.69
CA LEU A 101 -1.23 -23.81 22.42
C LEU A 101 -1.59 -25.10 23.16
N GLN A 102 -2.72 -25.12 23.88
CA GLN A 102 -3.20 -26.28 24.63
C GLN A 102 -3.42 -27.51 23.74
N ARG A 103 -4.06 -27.33 22.57
CA ARG A 103 -4.21 -28.41 21.59
C ARG A 103 -2.88 -28.95 21.08
N ILE A 104 -1.88 -28.09 20.87
CA ILE A 104 -0.54 -28.52 20.46
C ILE A 104 0.18 -29.28 21.59
N LEU A 105 -0.05 -28.89 22.84
CA LEU A 105 0.51 -29.54 24.04
C LEU A 105 -0.24 -30.82 24.46
N GLY A 106 -1.41 -31.08 23.89
CA GLY A 106 -2.23 -32.26 24.20
C GLY A 106 -2.95 -32.19 25.56
N VAL A 107 -3.27 -30.98 26.03
CA VAL A 107 -4.07 -30.75 27.26
C VAL A 107 -5.46 -30.22 26.90
N GLU A 108 -6.37 -30.17 27.87
CA GLU A 108 -7.70 -29.57 27.69
C GLU A 108 -7.59 -28.13 27.19
N ASP A 109 -8.37 -27.79 26.15
CA ASP A 109 -8.36 -26.47 25.51
C ASP A 109 -9.41 -25.53 26.12
N ASP A 110 -9.31 -25.32 27.43
CA ASP A 110 -10.18 -24.42 28.21
C ASP A 110 -9.92 -22.91 27.93
N GLY A 111 -8.82 -22.59 27.23
CA GLY A 111 -8.43 -21.23 26.87
C GLY A 111 -7.78 -20.43 28.00
N VAL A 112 -7.36 -21.09 29.09
CA VAL A 112 -6.66 -20.49 30.22
C VAL A 112 -5.29 -21.14 30.38
N ILE A 113 -4.21 -20.37 30.23
CA ILE A 113 -2.85 -20.87 30.48
C ILE A 113 -2.64 -21.01 31.99
N GLY A 114 -3.03 -22.16 32.54
CA GLY A 114 -2.91 -22.53 33.95
C GLY A 114 -1.68 -23.40 34.25
N ASN A 115 -1.60 -23.92 35.47
CA ASN A 115 -0.47 -24.77 35.89
C ASN A 115 -0.36 -26.04 35.04
N ASP A 116 -1.48 -26.65 34.63
CA ASP A 116 -1.47 -27.85 33.80
C ASP A 116 -0.92 -27.57 32.40
N THR A 117 -1.30 -26.43 31.81
CA THR A 117 -0.72 -25.96 30.53
C THR A 117 0.78 -25.71 30.67
N LEU A 118 1.24 -25.10 31.78
CA LEU A 118 2.66 -24.85 32.02
C LEU A 118 3.45 -26.14 32.30
N ALA A 119 2.85 -27.11 32.99
CA ALA A 119 3.45 -28.43 33.20
C ALA A 119 3.62 -29.18 31.87
N ALA A 120 2.59 -29.18 31.02
CA ALA A 120 2.69 -29.76 29.68
C ALA A 120 3.69 -29.00 28.79
N LEU A 121 3.73 -27.67 28.88
CA LEU A 121 4.72 -26.84 28.19
C LEU A 121 6.15 -27.27 28.55
N ALA A 122 6.43 -27.47 29.84
CA ALA A 122 7.76 -27.88 30.30
C ALA A 122 8.24 -29.20 29.67
N LEU A 123 7.33 -30.14 29.39
CA LEU A 123 7.64 -31.40 28.69
C LEU A 123 8.00 -31.19 27.21
N HIS A 124 7.55 -30.08 26.61
CA HIS A 124 7.78 -29.73 25.21
C HIS A 124 8.91 -28.71 25.02
N THR A 125 9.52 -28.22 26.10
CA THR A 125 10.56 -27.17 26.06
C THR A 125 11.91 -27.63 26.63
N GLY A 126 12.18 -28.93 26.62
CA GLY A 126 13.42 -29.51 27.17
C GLY A 126 14.70 -29.16 26.39
N SER A 127 14.60 -28.50 25.24
CA SER A 127 15.74 -28.00 24.47
C SER A 127 15.36 -26.75 23.65
N PRO A 128 16.34 -25.90 23.26
CA PRO A 128 16.08 -24.75 22.38
C PRO A 128 15.37 -25.13 21.07
N ALA A 129 15.77 -26.24 20.45
CA ALA A 129 15.15 -26.73 19.22
C ALA A 129 13.67 -27.13 19.44
N ALA A 130 13.34 -27.71 20.60
CA ALA A 130 11.97 -28.07 20.94
C ALA A 130 11.09 -26.83 21.13
N ILE A 131 11.62 -25.76 21.74
CA ILE A 131 10.89 -24.49 21.88
C ILE A 131 10.63 -23.85 20.52
N VAL A 132 11.63 -23.84 19.63
CA VAL A 132 11.48 -23.35 18.25
C VAL A 132 10.42 -24.17 17.51
N ALA A 133 10.47 -25.50 17.57
CA ALA A 133 9.47 -26.36 16.95
C ALA A 133 8.05 -26.08 17.48
N LEU A 134 7.90 -25.80 18.77
CA LEU A 134 6.63 -25.43 19.37
C LEU A 134 6.13 -24.05 18.86
N ALA A 135 7.01 -23.07 18.75
CA ALA A 135 6.67 -21.75 18.19
C ALA A 135 6.22 -21.85 16.71
N LEU A 136 6.90 -22.68 15.90
CA LEU A 136 6.50 -22.97 14.51
C LEU A 136 5.10 -23.59 14.45
N LYS A 137 4.80 -24.57 15.31
CA LYS A 137 3.46 -25.20 15.40
C LYS A 137 2.37 -24.18 15.77
N VAL A 138 2.64 -23.27 16.71
CA VAL A 138 1.69 -22.20 17.06
C VAL A 138 1.48 -21.25 15.89
N ALA A 139 2.54 -20.88 15.16
CA ALA A 139 2.43 -20.06 13.96
C ALA A 139 1.58 -20.74 12.87
N ASP A 140 1.76 -22.05 12.67
CA ASP A 140 0.97 -22.83 11.71
C ASP A 140 -0.50 -22.95 12.12
N ALA A 141 -0.79 -23.06 13.42
CA ALA A 141 -2.15 -23.03 13.95
C ALA A 141 -2.82 -21.66 13.70
N ARG A 142 -2.08 -20.56 13.90
CA ARG A 142 -2.53 -19.20 13.58
C ARG A 142 -2.78 -19.03 12.08
N LYS A 143 -1.83 -19.45 11.23
CA LYS A 143 -1.97 -19.52 9.77
C LYS A 143 -3.26 -20.24 9.36
N SER A 144 -3.50 -21.42 9.92
CA SER A 144 -4.69 -22.22 9.62
C SER A 144 -5.98 -21.48 9.96
N ARG A 145 -6.01 -20.76 11.11
CA ARG A 145 -7.16 -19.91 11.46
C ARG A 145 -7.34 -18.73 10.51
N TYR A 146 -6.26 -18.09 10.07
CA TYR A 146 -6.34 -17.01 9.09
C TYR A 146 -6.91 -17.49 7.77
N VAL A 147 -6.40 -18.61 7.24
CA VAL A 147 -6.86 -19.18 5.97
C VAL A 147 -8.31 -19.65 6.06
N GLY A 148 -8.74 -20.19 7.20
CA GLY A 148 -10.10 -20.63 7.44
C GLY A 148 -11.11 -19.52 7.80
N HIS A 149 -10.69 -18.26 7.92
CA HIS A 149 -11.58 -17.16 8.29
C HIS A 149 -12.48 -16.76 7.10
N PRO A 150 -13.78 -16.47 7.29
CA PRO A 150 -14.68 -16.03 6.20
C PRO A 150 -14.18 -14.81 5.42
N ASP A 151 -13.50 -13.90 6.13
CA ASP A 151 -12.91 -12.68 5.57
C ASP A 151 -11.46 -12.85 5.10
N ALA A 152 -10.92 -14.06 5.03
CA ALA A 152 -9.57 -14.32 4.53
C ALA A 152 -9.34 -13.69 3.14
N LYS A 153 -10.37 -13.72 2.29
CA LYS A 153 -10.36 -13.04 0.97
C LYS A 153 -10.03 -11.53 1.03
N TYR A 154 -10.28 -10.87 2.16
CA TYR A 154 -10.01 -9.44 2.35
C TYR A 154 -8.72 -9.18 3.15
N PHE A 155 -8.45 -9.98 4.18
CA PHE A 155 -7.45 -9.64 5.20
C PHE A 155 -6.26 -10.60 5.30
N LEU A 156 -6.27 -11.73 4.58
CA LEU A 156 -5.22 -12.76 4.68
C LEU A 156 -3.82 -12.20 4.39
N ARG A 157 -3.70 -11.23 3.48
CA ARG A 157 -2.42 -10.56 3.19
C ARG A 157 -1.86 -9.84 4.43
N GLY A 158 -2.67 -9.01 5.08
CA GLY A 158 -2.27 -8.29 6.30
C GLY A 158 -1.92 -9.25 7.44
N TRP A 159 -2.74 -10.28 7.64
CA TRP A 159 -2.49 -11.33 8.63
C TRP A 159 -1.21 -12.12 8.35
N SER A 160 -0.96 -12.46 7.08
CA SER A 160 0.24 -13.19 6.66
C SER A 160 1.52 -12.37 6.84
N ASN A 161 1.48 -11.07 6.53
CA ASN A 161 2.63 -10.19 6.72
C ASN A 161 2.93 -9.96 8.21
N ARG A 162 1.90 -9.75 9.05
CA ARG A 162 2.04 -9.65 10.51
C ARG A 162 2.69 -10.91 11.08
N LEU A 163 2.15 -12.08 10.76
CA LEU A 163 2.69 -13.34 11.26
C LEU A 163 4.11 -13.60 10.74
N GLY A 164 4.41 -13.24 9.49
CA GLY A 164 5.77 -13.33 8.94
C GLY A 164 6.79 -12.46 9.67
N ASP A 165 6.47 -11.19 9.97
CA ASP A 165 7.32 -10.25 10.71
C ASP A 165 7.54 -10.68 12.16
N VAL A 166 6.48 -11.17 12.80
CA VAL A 166 6.51 -11.76 14.15
C VAL A 166 7.41 -12.98 14.19
N MET A 167 7.26 -13.90 13.23
CA MET A 167 8.08 -15.11 13.18
C MET A 167 9.53 -14.81 12.83
N SER A 168 9.79 -13.88 11.91
CA SER A 168 11.15 -13.39 11.64
C SER A 168 11.78 -12.83 12.91
N SER A 169 11.02 -12.05 13.67
CA SER A 169 11.48 -11.45 14.92
C SER A 169 11.73 -12.46 16.04
N ALA A 170 10.82 -13.42 16.19
CA ALA A 170 10.91 -14.46 17.21
C ALA A 170 12.08 -15.39 16.93
N LEU A 171 12.29 -15.79 15.67
CA LEU A 171 13.32 -16.75 15.28
C LEU A 171 14.72 -16.15 15.12
N ARG A 172 14.92 -14.84 15.33
CA ARG A 172 16.24 -14.20 15.24
C ARG A 172 17.26 -14.92 16.14
N GLY A 173 18.36 -15.36 15.53
CA GLY A 173 19.45 -16.06 16.23
C GLY A 173 19.20 -17.56 16.48
N THR A 174 18.05 -18.11 16.09
CA THR A 174 17.75 -19.55 16.27
C THR A 174 18.26 -20.41 15.11
N GLY A 175 18.60 -19.79 13.97
CA GLY A 175 18.96 -20.50 12.72
C GLY A 175 17.75 -21.02 11.93
N SER A 176 16.54 -20.96 12.48
CA SER A 176 15.31 -21.38 11.80
C SER A 176 14.63 -20.23 11.08
N ILE A 177 13.91 -20.56 10.00
CA ILE A 177 13.10 -19.63 9.21
C ILE A 177 11.68 -20.19 9.13
N TRP A 178 10.69 -19.30 9.06
CA TRP A 178 9.30 -19.67 8.85
C TRP A 178 8.69 -18.79 7.75
N SER A 179 7.85 -19.38 6.90
CA SER A 179 7.13 -18.66 5.85
C SER A 179 5.64 -19.03 5.84
N PHE A 180 4.79 -18.04 5.60
CA PHE A 180 3.34 -18.24 5.59
C PHE A 180 2.87 -19.17 4.46
N PHE A 181 3.54 -19.20 3.32
CA PHE A 181 3.12 -19.98 2.14
C PHE A 181 3.96 -21.25 1.87
N GLY A 182 4.93 -21.58 2.74
CA GLY A 182 5.70 -22.82 2.68
C GLY A 182 7.12 -22.66 2.11
N GLY A 183 7.98 -23.57 2.53
CA GLY A 183 9.43 -23.63 2.27
C GLY A 183 10.20 -24.00 3.53
N THR A 184 10.30 -25.29 3.86
CA THR A 184 11.23 -25.80 4.88
C THR A 184 12.58 -26.02 4.22
N SER A 185 13.57 -25.18 4.52
CA SER A 185 14.97 -25.52 4.30
C SER A 185 15.76 -25.09 5.53
N ASP A 186 16.54 -26.03 6.04
CA ASP A 186 17.46 -25.88 7.14
C ASP A 186 18.40 -24.68 6.97
N ALA A 187 18.81 -24.17 8.13
CA ALA A 187 19.65 -23.00 8.36
C ALA A 187 20.81 -22.80 7.35
N THR A 188 20.99 -21.58 6.84
CA THR A 188 22.17 -20.74 7.15
C THR A 188 22.07 -19.32 6.56
N SER A 189 22.32 -18.35 7.43
CA SER A 189 22.76 -16.95 7.21
C SER A 189 22.09 -16.07 6.15
N GLY A 190 21.35 -15.05 6.61
CA GLY A 190 21.03 -13.88 5.78
C GLY A 190 20.23 -12.82 6.55
N THR A 191 20.84 -11.66 6.77
CA THR A 191 20.27 -10.48 7.43
C THR A 191 19.07 -9.89 6.68
N VAL A 192 17.97 -9.66 7.41
CA VAL A 192 16.72 -9.04 6.95
C VAL A 192 16.93 -7.54 6.65
N PRO A 193 16.47 -6.99 5.51
CA PRO A 193 16.53 -5.56 5.24
C PRO A 193 15.47 -4.77 6.02
N ALA A 194 15.75 -3.49 6.24
CA ALA A 194 14.96 -2.53 7.01
C ALA A 194 13.52 -2.33 6.48
N PRO A 195 12.58 -1.82 7.30
CA PRO A 195 11.19 -1.66 6.92
C PRO A 195 11.04 -0.59 5.84
N ASP A 196 10.29 -0.91 4.79
CA ASP A 196 9.88 0.03 3.74
C ASP A 196 8.52 0.66 4.11
N ASP A 197 8.49 2.00 4.19
CA ASP A 197 7.36 2.86 4.56
C ASP A 197 6.39 3.11 3.37
N SER A 198 6.08 2.09 2.57
CA SER A 198 5.20 2.22 1.40
C SER A 198 3.71 2.03 1.76
N PRO A 199 2.80 2.96 1.40
CA PRO A 199 1.42 2.97 1.88
C PRO A 199 0.47 2.03 1.10
N ASP A 200 -0.08 1.05 1.82
CA ASP A 200 -1.12 0.06 1.50
C ASP A 200 -2.05 0.37 0.31
N THR A 201 -1.71 -0.15 -0.89
CA THR A 201 -2.58 -0.23 -2.08
C THR A 201 -3.50 -1.44 -1.97
N GLY A 202 -4.72 -1.19 -1.51
CA GLY A 202 -5.80 -2.18 -1.65
C GLY A 202 -6.11 -2.41 -3.12
N ASP A 203 -5.68 -3.54 -3.68
CA ASP A 203 -6.17 -4.12 -4.92
C ASP A 203 -6.14 -5.66 -4.90
N THR A 204 -6.95 -6.27 -5.74
CA THR A 204 -7.63 -7.58 -5.63
C THR A 204 -6.86 -8.83 -6.13
N GLY A 205 -5.51 -8.85 -6.10
CA GLY A 205 -4.74 -9.84 -6.87
C GLY A 205 -4.12 -11.00 -6.09
N LEU A 206 -4.19 -12.22 -6.64
CA LEU A 206 -3.27 -13.35 -6.41
C LEU A 206 -1.78 -13.03 -6.67
N VAL A 207 -1.46 -11.78 -7.03
CA VAL A 207 -0.21 -11.31 -7.59
C VAL A 207 0.19 -10.03 -6.87
N ARG A 208 1.45 -9.94 -6.41
CA ARG A 208 1.99 -8.73 -5.79
C ARG A 208 2.58 -7.83 -6.89
N PRO A 209 2.47 -6.49 -6.79
CA PRO A 209 3.16 -5.57 -7.70
C PRO A 209 4.63 -5.37 -7.28
N VAL A 210 5.35 -6.47 -7.07
CA VAL A 210 6.77 -6.45 -6.66
C VAL A 210 7.54 -7.36 -7.60
N ILE A 211 8.58 -6.85 -8.24
CA ILE A 211 9.56 -7.68 -8.93
C ILE A 211 10.53 -8.17 -7.86
N ASP A 212 10.65 -9.48 -7.73
CA ASP A 212 11.51 -10.08 -6.73
C ASP A 212 12.99 -10.10 -7.19
N ASP A 213 13.89 -10.33 -6.25
CA ASP A 213 15.33 -10.28 -6.53
C ASP A 213 15.78 -11.41 -7.45
N VAL A 214 15.04 -12.53 -7.47
CA VAL A 214 15.26 -13.64 -8.39
C VAL A 214 14.93 -13.19 -9.82
N ASP A 215 13.82 -12.50 -10.04
CA ASP A 215 13.46 -11.95 -11.36
C ASP A 215 14.56 -11.02 -11.91
N LEU A 216 15.12 -10.17 -11.04
CA LEU A 216 16.22 -9.27 -11.41
C LEU A 216 17.52 -10.04 -11.69
N GLN A 217 17.84 -11.06 -10.90
CA GLN A 217 18.98 -11.95 -11.15
C GLN A 217 18.82 -12.73 -12.46
N VAL A 218 17.61 -13.21 -12.78
CA VAL A 218 17.27 -13.87 -14.06
C VAL A 218 17.50 -12.92 -15.23
N LEU A 219 17.05 -11.66 -15.14
CA LEU A 219 17.32 -10.64 -16.16
C LEU A 219 18.83 -10.48 -16.35
N LEU A 220 19.58 -10.23 -15.27
CA LEU A 220 21.01 -9.98 -15.34
C LEU A 220 21.79 -11.20 -15.88
N MET A 221 21.37 -12.41 -15.52
CA MET A 221 21.95 -13.65 -16.04
C MET A 221 21.66 -13.83 -17.53
N THR A 222 20.43 -13.56 -17.96
CA THR A 222 20.00 -13.67 -19.36
C THR A 222 20.82 -12.77 -20.29
N VAL A 223 21.22 -11.60 -19.80
CA VAL A 223 22.05 -10.64 -20.56
C VAL A 223 23.56 -10.79 -20.29
N GLY A 224 23.98 -11.86 -19.59
CA GLY A 224 25.39 -12.18 -19.35
C GLY A 224 26.12 -11.23 -18.38
N LEU A 225 25.39 -10.54 -17.51
CA LEU A 225 25.92 -9.62 -16.49
C LEU A 225 25.88 -10.19 -15.07
N TYR A 226 25.40 -11.42 -14.90
CA TYR A 226 25.39 -12.13 -13.62
C TYR A 226 25.57 -13.64 -13.86
N ASP A 227 26.47 -14.25 -13.09
CA ASP A 227 26.87 -15.67 -13.18
C ASP A 227 26.82 -16.36 -11.81
N GLY A 228 26.10 -15.77 -10.85
CA GLY A 228 25.84 -16.35 -9.53
C GLY A 228 24.54 -17.14 -9.45
N ASP A 229 24.21 -17.61 -8.26
CA ASP A 229 22.98 -18.37 -8.04
C ASP A 229 21.73 -17.49 -8.13
N LEU A 230 20.61 -18.08 -8.55
CA LEU A 230 19.28 -17.45 -8.57
C LEU A 230 18.58 -17.64 -7.23
N ASP A 231 19.19 -17.11 -6.18
CA ASP A 231 18.84 -17.34 -4.77
C ASP A 231 18.00 -16.21 -4.15
N GLY A 232 17.78 -15.11 -4.88
CA GLY A 232 17.09 -13.93 -4.40
C GLY A 232 17.91 -13.10 -3.42
N LEU A 233 19.18 -13.45 -3.19
CA LEU A 233 20.12 -12.64 -2.40
C LEU A 233 20.81 -11.65 -3.32
N PHE A 234 20.29 -10.42 -3.37
CA PHE A 234 20.81 -9.36 -4.22
C PHE A 234 22.12 -8.73 -3.67
N GLY A 235 23.15 -9.55 -3.56
CA GLY A 235 24.46 -9.22 -2.99
C GLY A 235 25.40 -8.48 -3.96
N PRO A 236 26.69 -8.35 -3.60
CA PRO A 236 27.67 -7.57 -4.36
C PRO A 236 27.77 -7.93 -5.85
N ARG A 237 27.65 -9.23 -6.21
CA ARG A 237 27.66 -9.68 -7.61
C ARG A 237 26.44 -9.20 -8.39
N SER A 238 25.25 -9.30 -7.81
CA SER A 238 24.02 -8.78 -8.44
C SER A 238 24.05 -7.25 -8.54
N VAL A 239 24.62 -6.56 -7.55
CA VAL A 239 24.82 -5.11 -7.57
C VAL A 239 25.79 -4.68 -8.68
N ASP A 240 26.90 -5.40 -8.87
CA ASP A 240 27.83 -5.15 -9.98
C ASP A 240 27.13 -5.35 -11.34
N GLY A 241 26.43 -6.47 -11.52
CA GLY A 241 25.64 -6.75 -12.72
C GLY A 241 24.61 -5.66 -13.01
N MET A 242 23.86 -5.23 -12.00
CA MET A 242 22.91 -4.11 -12.10
C MET A 242 23.59 -2.81 -12.53
N ASN A 243 24.71 -2.43 -11.91
CA ASN A 243 25.41 -1.19 -12.26
C ASN A 243 25.94 -1.24 -13.70
N ARG A 244 26.46 -2.39 -14.14
CA ARG A 244 26.89 -2.60 -15.53
C ARG A 244 25.70 -2.53 -16.51
N TYR A 245 24.56 -3.10 -16.14
CA TYR A 245 23.33 -3.02 -16.94
C TYR A 245 22.86 -1.57 -17.10
N LEU A 246 22.76 -0.82 -16.00
CA LEU A 246 22.35 0.59 -16.03
C LEU A 246 23.36 1.47 -16.79
N ALA A 247 24.66 1.16 -16.72
CA ALA A 247 25.67 1.84 -17.52
C ALA A 247 25.46 1.62 -19.03
N GLN A 248 25.16 0.39 -19.45
CA GLN A 248 24.88 0.05 -20.85
C GLN A 248 23.59 0.74 -21.37
N ARG A 249 22.59 0.90 -20.50
CA ARG A 249 21.29 1.53 -20.83
C ARG A 249 21.19 3.00 -20.40
N SER A 250 22.32 3.66 -20.13
CA SER A 250 22.33 5.01 -19.52
C SER A 250 21.56 6.06 -20.32
N ALA A 251 21.48 5.93 -21.65
CA ALA A 251 20.75 6.87 -22.51
C ALA A 251 19.23 6.82 -22.31
N ASP A 252 18.69 5.70 -21.84
CA ASP A 252 17.26 5.48 -21.63
C ASP A 252 16.79 5.91 -20.23
N ILE A 253 17.74 6.31 -19.36
CA ILE A 253 17.47 6.60 -17.95
C ILE A 253 17.21 8.09 -17.71
N ALA A 254 16.21 8.36 -16.87
CA ALA A 254 15.80 9.68 -16.43
C ALA A 254 16.71 10.28 -15.35
N GLY A 255 17.87 10.78 -15.75
CA GLY A 255 18.78 11.50 -14.86
C GLY A 255 20.02 10.69 -14.48
N ASP A 256 20.78 11.21 -13.51
CA ASP A 256 22.08 10.64 -13.14
C ASP A 256 21.95 9.47 -12.16
N TRP A 257 21.84 8.27 -12.71
CA TRP A 257 21.67 7.02 -11.95
C TRP A 257 22.88 6.67 -11.07
N SER A 258 24.07 7.19 -11.39
CA SER A 258 25.30 6.92 -10.64
C SER A 258 25.24 7.43 -9.20
N ARG A 259 24.39 8.43 -8.94
CA ARG A 259 24.16 9.02 -7.61
C ARG A 259 23.03 8.37 -6.83
N TRP A 260 22.29 7.45 -7.45
CA TRP A 260 21.14 6.81 -6.81
C TRP A 260 21.57 5.78 -5.77
N SER A 261 20.72 5.58 -4.76
CA SER A 261 20.88 4.47 -3.82
C SER A 261 20.74 3.12 -4.54
N PRO A 262 21.30 2.02 -3.99
CA PRO A 262 21.11 0.68 -4.55
C PRO A 262 19.63 0.31 -4.73
N ALA A 263 18.77 0.67 -3.77
CA ALA A 263 17.33 0.42 -3.85
C ALA A 263 16.67 1.12 -5.06
N ARG A 264 17.00 2.39 -5.30
CA ARG A 264 16.50 3.15 -6.45
C ARG A 264 17.00 2.58 -7.79
N ARG A 265 18.24 2.09 -7.83
CA ARG A 265 18.78 1.39 -9.01
C ARG A 265 18.06 0.07 -9.28
N LYS A 266 17.68 -0.68 -8.25
CA LYS A 266 16.87 -1.90 -8.40
C LYS A 266 15.48 -1.62 -8.96
N ILE A 267 14.83 -0.54 -8.52
CA ILE A 267 13.55 -0.10 -9.11
C ILE A 267 13.73 0.19 -10.61
N ALA A 268 14.80 0.90 -10.99
CA ALA A 268 15.09 1.18 -12.40
C ALA A 268 15.32 -0.10 -13.22
N LEU A 269 16.02 -1.09 -12.66
CA LEU A 269 16.20 -2.40 -13.29
C LEU A 269 14.86 -3.13 -13.48
N GLY A 270 13.96 -3.07 -12.49
CA GLY A 270 12.60 -3.60 -12.62
C GLY A 270 11.75 -2.86 -13.65
N GLN A 271 11.85 -1.53 -13.73
CA GLN A 271 11.19 -0.73 -14.77
C GLN A 271 11.66 -1.16 -16.18
N PHE A 272 12.97 -1.41 -16.37
CA PHE A 272 13.47 -1.98 -17.61
C PHE A 272 12.91 -3.37 -17.90
N LEU A 273 12.90 -4.28 -16.91
CA LEU A 273 12.34 -5.62 -17.07
C LEU A 273 10.87 -5.57 -17.53
N CYS A 274 10.06 -4.71 -16.92
CA CYS A 274 8.68 -4.48 -17.32
C CYS A 274 8.59 -3.95 -18.76
N ASN A 275 9.32 -2.87 -19.09
CA ASN A 275 9.26 -2.26 -20.41
C ASN A 275 9.71 -3.22 -21.52
N ASP A 276 10.80 -3.95 -21.30
CA ASP A 276 11.35 -4.94 -22.25
C ASP A 276 10.42 -6.17 -22.42
N THR A 277 9.43 -6.34 -21.53
CA THR A 277 8.39 -7.40 -21.60
C THR A 277 7.00 -6.88 -21.95
N ASP A 278 6.91 -5.69 -22.55
CA ASP A 278 5.64 -5.04 -22.96
C ASP A 278 4.66 -4.78 -21.79
N ASN A 279 5.24 -4.48 -20.61
CA ASN A 279 4.53 -4.00 -19.44
C ASN A 279 4.99 -2.55 -19.18
N ASP A 280 4.23 -1.57 -19.70
CA ASP A 280 4.60 -0.15 -19.64
C ASP A 280 4.76 0.35 -18.19
N ALA A 281 6.00 0.44 -17.70
CA ALA A 281 6.37 1.03 -16.42
C ALA A 281 6.57 2.55 -16.50
N GLY A 282 6.39 3.15 -17.69
CA GLY A 282 6.71 4.53 -17.98
C GLY A 282 8.22 4.77 -18.15
N ARG A 283 8.63 6.02 -17.89
CA ARG A 283 10.03 6.45 -17.96
C ARG A 283 10.84 5.75 -16.87
N VAL A 284 12.06 5.31 -17.20
CA VAL A 284 12.95 4.68 -16.22
C VAL A 284 13.64 5.74 -15.36
N ASP A 285 13.13 5.97 -14.14
CA ASP A 285 13.61 6.99 -13.19
C ASP A 285 13.98 6.43 -11.81
N GLY A 286 13.79 5.13 -11.61
CA GLY A 286 14.02 4.44 -10.35
C GLY A 286 13.02 4.79 -9.25
N LEU A 287 11.92 5.47 -9.56
CA LEU A 287 10.88 5.82 -8.60
C LEU A 287 9.74 4.81 -8.65
N PHE A 288 9.30 4.35 -7.48
CA PHE A 288 8.17 3.41 -7.39
C PHE A 288 6.85 4.17 -7.31
N GLY A 289 6.31 4.52 -8.47
CA GLY A 289 5.00 5.19 -8.59
C GLY A 289 3.89 4.24 -9.04
N PRO A 290 2.63 4.71 -9.09
CA PRO A 290 1.48 3.88 -9.47
C PRO A 290 1.57 3.23 -10.86
N GLN A 291 2.33 3.84 -11.78
CA GLN A 291 2.57 3.24 -13.10
C GLN A 291 3.55 2.06 -13.01
N THR A 292 4.64 2.23 -12.26
CA THR A 292 5.62 1.17 -11.99
C THR A 292 4.97 0.02 -11.23
N GLU A 293 4.16 0.34 -10.21
CA GLU A 293 3.38 -0.64 -9.47
C GLU A 293 2.46 -1.47 -10.38
N PHE A 294 1.66 -0.81 -11.24
CA PHE A 294 0.80 -1.50 -12.18
C PHE A 294 1.61 -2.37 -13.16
N ALA A 295 2.73 -1.88 -13.67
CA ALA A 295 3.59 -2.66 -14.57
C ALA A 295 4.19 -3.91 -13.89
N PHE A 296 4.56 -3.80 -12.62
CA PHE A 296 5.09 -4.92 -11.84
C PHE A 296 4.01 -5.98 -11.60
N ASP A 297 2.77 -5.57 -11.32
CA ASP A 297 1.63 -6.50 -11.27
C ASP A 297 1.45 -7.22 -12.61
N GLN A 298 1.38 -6.48 -13.74
CA GLN A 298 1.21 -7.10 -15.06
C GLN A 298 2.34 -8.06 -15.42
N PHE A 299 3.59 -7.71 -15.08
CA PHE A 299 4.73 -8.60 -15.25
C PHE A 299 4.57 -9.90 -14.45
N ASN A 300 4.16 -9.82 -13.18
CA ASN A 300 3.97 -11.02 -12.38
C ASN A 300 2.76 -11.85 -12.82
N ARG A 301 1.69 -11.23 -13.34
CA ARG A 301 0.59 -11.96 -13.98
C ARG A 301 1.10 -12.72 -15.21
N MET A 302 1.92 -12.08 -16.04
CA MET A 302 2.56 -12.74 -17.19
C MET A 302 3.45 -13.92 -16.73
N LYS A 303 4.29 -13.73 -15.71
CA LYS A 303 5.13 -14.78 -15.10
C LYS A 303 4.30 -16.00 -14.68
N LEU A 304 3.13 -15.76 -14.10
CA LEU A 304 2.19 -16.79 -13.67
C LEU A 304 1.24 -17.29 -14.76
N ARG A 305 1.41 -16.84 -16.02
CA ARG A 305 0.52 -17.14 -17.17
C ARG A 305 -0.95 -16.80 -16.91
N LEU A 306 -1.18 -15.75 -16.12
CA LEU A 306 -2.49 -15.19 -15.88
C LEU A 306 -2.86 -14.18 -16.98
N PRO A 307 -4.15 -14.01 -17.31
CA PRO A 307 -4.57 -13.01 -18.27
C PRO A 307 -4.22 -11.61 -17.78
N ARG A 308 -3.82 -10.73 -18.72
CA ARG A 308 -3.64 -9.29 -18.46
C ARG A 308 -4.91 -8.69 -17.89
N GLU A 309 -4.74 -7.73 -17.01
CA GLU A 309 -5.87 -7.09 -16.37
C GLU A 309 -6.55 -6.11 -17.34
N LYS A 310 -7.88 -6.27 -17.50
CA LYS A 310 -8.71 -5.50 -18.45
C LYS A 310 -9.91 -4.84 -17.80
N TRP A 311 -9.90 -4.67 -16.47
CA TRP A 311 -11.05 -4.12 -15.73
C TRP A 311 -11.46 -2.74 -16.26
N ARG A 312 -10.49 -1.95 -16.75
CA ARG A 312 -10.75 -0.62 -17.30
C ARG A 312 -11.50 -0.70 -18.62
N ASP A 313 -11.10 -1.62 -19.51
CA ASP A 313 -11.81 -1.85 -20.79
C ASP A 313 -13.25 -2.34 -20.55
N LEU A 314 -13.50 -3.10 -19.47
CA LEU A 314 -14.85 -3.57 -19.10
C LEU A 314 -15.74 -2.43 -18.58
N ILE A 315 -15.19 -1.55 -17.76
CA ILE A 315 -15.92 -0.37 -17.25
C ILE A 315 -16.21 0.63 -18.37
N ASP A 316 -15.29 0.79 -19.32
CA ASP A 316 -15.45 1.72 -20.44
C ASP A 316 -16.57 1.30 -21.41
N GLN A 317 -17.01 0.03 -21.36
CA GLN A 317 -18.15 -0.48 -22.13
C GLN A 317 -19.52 -0.27 -21.44
N LEU A 318 -19.54 0.19 -20.18
CA LEU A 318 -20.79 0.43 -19.46
C LEU A 318 -21.57 1.61 -20.06
N PRO A 319 -22.92 1.57 -20.07
CA PRO A 319 -23.75 2.65 -20.57
C PRO A 319 -23.41 3.99 -19.92
N GLU A 320 -23.36 5.05 -20.73
CA GLU A 320 -23.06 6.40 -20.25
C GLU A 320 -24.16 6.91 -19.31
N PRO A 321 -23.81 7.59 -18.21
CA PRO A 321 -24.79 8.37 -17.45
C PRO A 321 -25.30 9.54 -18.32
N PRO A 322 -26.58 9.94 -18.18
CA PRO A 322 -27.16 11.02 -18.97
C PRO A 322 -26.42 12.35 -18.71
N VAL A 323 -25.96 12.99 -19.79
CA VAL A 323 -25.24 14.26 -19.73
C VAL A 323 -26.23 15.42 -19.91
N THR A 324 -26.19 16.40 -19.01
CA THR A 324 -27.11 17.56 -19.05
C THR A 324 -26.61 18.69 -19.96
N VAL A 325 -25.30 18.81 -20.19
CA VAL A 325 -24.68 19.79 -21.11
C VAL A 325 -23.43 19.18 -21.75
N ALA A 326 -23.38 19.07 -23.09
CA ALA A 326 -22.26 18.46 -23.81
C ALA A 326 -21.24 19.51 -24.28
N THR A 327 -20.30 19.90 -23.41
CA THR A 327 -19.23 20.88 -23.73
C THR A 327 -18.00 20.26 -24.38
N TRP A 328 -17.63 19.04 -23.97
CA TRP A 328 -16.41 18.35 -24.41
C TRP A 328 -16.70 17.14 -25.31
N PRO A 329 -15.77 16.72 -26.18
CA PRO A 329 -15.93 15.51 -27.00
C PRO A 329 -15.95 14.24 -26.14
N ARG A 330 -16.36 13.12 -26.74
CA ARG A 330 -16.31 11.80 -26.09
C ARG A 330 -14.89 11.27 -26.05
N GLU A 331 -14.58 10.46 -25.06
CA GLU A 331 -13.27 9.81 -24.92
C GLU A 331 -12.90 9.01 -26.17
N ASN A 332 -13.84 8.28 -26.77
CA ASN A 332 -13.60 7.51 -27.99
C ASN A 332 -13.29 8.39 -29.21
N GLU A 333 -13.93 9.56 -29.35
CA GLU A 333 -13.67 10.54 -30.39
C GLU A 333 -12.25 11.11 -30.24
N ILE A 334 -11.80 11.34 -29.01
CA ILE A 334 -10.45 11.83 -28.70
C ILE A 334 -9.37 10.83 -29.11
N GLN A 335 -9.63 9.53 -29.03
CA GLN A 335 -8.67 8.48 -29.45
C GLN A 335 -8.41 8.46 -30.97
N THR A 336 -9.27 9.11 -31.76
CA THR A 336 -9.18 9.13 -33.23
C THR A 336 -8.23 10.22 -33.73
N MET A 337 -7.83 10.15 -35.01
CA MET A 337 -6.99 11.16 -35.64
C MET A 337 -7.68 12.52 -35.83
N THR A 338 -8.99 12.63 -35.55
CA THR A 338 -9.79 13.85 -35.76
C THR A 338 -10.13 14.57 -34.45
N SER A 339 -9.45 14.23 -33.34
CA SER A 339 -9.64 14.87 -32.04
C SER A 339 -9.38 16.39 -32.11
N ILE A 340 -10.26 17.18 -31.51
CA ILE A 340 -10.08 18.63 -31.35
C ILE A 340 -8.87 18.98 -30.47
N PHE A 341 -8.42 18.03 -29.64
CA PHE A 341 -7.22 18.16 -28.80
C PHE A 341 -5.93 17.79 -29.56
N GLY A 342 -6.04 17.53 -30.87
CA GLY A 342 -4.93 17.13 -31.72
C GLY A 342 -4.57 15.65 -31.58
N THR A 343 -3.61 15.23 -32.40
CA THR A 343 -3.09 13.86 -32.38
C THR A 343 -1.88 13.78 -31.45
N LEU A 344 -1.69 12.64 -30.78
CA LEU A 344 -0.57 12.44 -29.87
C LEU A 344 0.79 12.36 -30.58
N GLY A 345 0.82 12.10 -31.90
CA GLY A 345 2.06 11.94 -32.67
C GLY A 345 2.99 10.87 -32.07
N ASN A 346 4.31 11.02 -32.28
CA ASN A 346 5.34 10.15 -31.71
C ASN A 346 5.67 10.54 -30.24
N GLY A 347 4.70 10.41 -29.32
CA GLY A 347 4.96 10.53 -27.88
C GLY A 347 4.43 11.79 -27.18
N CYS A 348 3.23 12.24 -27.54
CA CYS A 348 2.47 13.34 -26.90
C CYS A 348 3.14 14.72 -26.90
N GLY A 349 4.31 14.87 -27.52
CA GLY A 349 5.05 16.13 -27.59
C GLY A 349 4.36 17.21 -28.45
N ALA A 350 3.45 16.80 -29.33
CA ALA A 350 2.70 17.70 -30.22
C ALA A 350 1.46 18.34 -29.57
N VAL A 351 1.11 17.93 -28.34
CA VAL A 351 -0.07 18.44 -27.64
C VAL A 351 0.13 19.90 -27.24
N PRO A 352 -0.72 20.84 -27.71
CA PRO A 352 -0.55 22.26 -27.41
C PRO A 352 -0.92 22.56 -25.96
N LYS A 353 0.04 23.04 -25.18
CA LYS A 353 -0.13 23.29 -23.75
C LYS A 353 0.04 24.76 -23.42
N LYS A 354 -0.71 25.23 -22.42
CA LYS A 354 -0.60 26.57 -21.83
C LYS A 354 -0.41 26.41 -20.33
N ARG A 355 0.48 27.21 -19.73
CA ARG A 355 0.69 27.20 -18.28
C ARG A 355 -0.52 27.86 -17.60
N LEU A 356 -1.20 27.09 -16.77
CA LEU A 356 -2.23 27.56 -15.85
C LEU A 356 -1.54 28.01 -14.56
N ASN A 357 -1.76 29.27 -14.17
CA ASN A 357 -1.32 29.78 -12.88
C ASN A 357 -2.41 29.49 -11.85
N LEU A 358 -2.01 29.00 -10.68
CA LEU A 358 -2.94 28.57 -9.64
C LEU A 358 -3.36 29.76 -8.74
N PRO A 359 -4.63 29.81 -8.31
CA PRO A 359 -5.08 30.81 -7.33
C PRO A 359 -4.61 30.52 -5.90
N TYR A 360 -4.10 29.32 -5.63
CA TYR A 360 -3.49 28.90 -4.35
C TYR A 360 -2.33 27.94 -4.62
N ARG A 361 -1.38 27.86 -3.69
CA ARG A 361 -0.21 26.97 -3.86
C ARG A 361 -0.63 25.52 -3.72
N MET A 362 -0.10 24.66 -4.59
CA MET A 362 -0.25 23.20 -4.48
C MET A 362 1.09 22.55 -4.15
N LYS A 363 1.05 21.34 -3.63
CA LYS A 363 2.19 20.47 -3.35
C LYS A 363 2.12 19.26 -4.27
N LEU A 364 3.26 18.74 -4.73
CA LEU A 364 3.25 17.44 -5.42
C LEU A 364 2.83 16.34 -4.44
N ALA A 365 1.87 15.51 -4.82
CA ALA A 365 1.34 14.50 -3.91
C ALA A 365 2.41 13.50 -3.44
N TRP A 366 3.35 13.15 -4.32
CA TRP A 366 4.46 12.21 -4.06
C TRP A 366 5.70 12.86 -3.42
N ASP A 367 5.78 14.19 -3.37
CA ASP A 367 6.83 14.91 -2.62
C ASP A 367 6.28 16.27 -2.15
N LYS A 368 5.66 16.25 -0.96
CA LYS A 368 4.93 17.40 -0.40
C LYS A 368 5.81 18.61 -0.08
N ARG A 369 7.15 18.47 -0.18
CA ARG A 369 8.11 19.58 -0.03
C ARG A 369 8.19 20.43 -1.29
N ILE A 370 7.84 19.87 -2.45
CA ILE A 370 7.84 20.57 -3.73
C ILE A 370 6.51 21.29 -3.87
N VAL A 371 6.57 22.63 -3.83
CA VAL A 371 5.41 23.51 -3.96
C VAL A 371 5.38 24.08 -5.37
N ILE A 372 4.22 24.01 -6.01
CA ILE A 372 3.95 24.55 -7.35
C ILE A 372 2.95 25.71 -7.27
N ASP A 373 3.10 26.66 -8.19
CA ASP A 373 2.25 27.83 -8.41
C ASP A 373 1.49 27.75 -9.74
N GLY A 374 1.68 26.65 -10.48
CA GLY A 374 1.09 26.44 -11.80
C GLY A 374 1.55 25.14 -12.43
N PHE A 375 0.83 24.71 -13.47
CA PHE A 375 1.16 23.53 -14.27
C PHE A 375 0.67 23.72 -15.72
N PHE A 376 1.15 22.88 -16.63
CA PHE A 376 0.73 22.92 -18.03
C PHE A 376 -0.51 22.06 -18.25
N VAL A 377 -1.50 22.63 -18.94
CA VAL A 377 -2.74 21.97 -19.36
C VAL A 377 -2.95 22.21 -20.85
N HIS A 378 -3.80 21.43 -21.50
CA HIS A 378 -4.13 21.67 -22.91
C HIS A 378 -4.64 23.09 -23.14
N ALA A 379 -4.17 23.77 -24.19
CA ALA A 379 -4.49 25.18 -24.44
C ALA A 379 -6.01 25.45 -24.52
N LEU A 380 -6.79 24.54 -25.15
CA LEU A 380 -8.25 24.63 -25.26
C LEU A 380 -9.00 24.54 -23.92
N VAL A 381 -8.46 23.84 -22.92
CA VAL A 381 -9.16 23.63 -21.64
C VAL A 381 -8.66 24.58 -20.54
N HIS A 382 -7.61 25.35 -20.84
CA HIS A 382 -6.93 26.24 -19.90
C HIS A 382 -7.88 27.20 -19.19
N ASP A 383 -8.62 28.02 -19.94
CA ASP A 383 -9.44 29.07 -19.34
C ASP A 383 -10.62 28.48 -18.54
N SER A 384 -11.10 27.31 -18.95
CA SER A 384 -12.12 26.55 -18.23
C SER A 384 -11.60 26.04 -16.89
N ALA A 385 -10.45 25.33 -16.89
CA ALA A 385 -9.83 24.85 -15.66
C ALA A 385 -9.45 26.00 -14.70
N ALA A 386 -8.96 27.13 -15.23
CA ALA A 386 -8.62 28.30 -14.43
C ALA A 386 -9.86 28.85 -13.68
N ARG A 387 -11.00 29.01 -14.38
CA ARG A 387 -12.26 29.45 -13.74
C ARG A 387 -12.74 28.48 -12.66
N VAL A 388 -12.58 27.16 -12.86
CA VAL A 388 -12.94 26.18 -11.83
C VAL A 388 -12.07 26.38 -10.60
N LEU A 389 -10.75 26.45 -10.77
CA LEU A 389 -9.82 26.59 -9.65
C LEU A 389 -10.01 27.90 -8.89
N ASP A 390 -10.36 28.99 -9.59
CA ASP A 390 -10.74 30.26 -8.96
C ASP A 390 -12.02 30.11 -8.11
N LYS A 391 -13.05 29.43 -8.62
CA LYS A 391 -14.29 29.14 -7.87
C LYS A 391 -14.03 28.25 -6.66
N VAL A 392 -13.19 27.22 -6.82
CA VAL A 392 -12.75 26.32 -5.75
C VAL A 392 -12.10 27.14 -4.64
N TYR A 393 -11.12 27.99 -4.97
CA TYR A 393 -10.45 28.81 -3.98
C TYR A 393 -11.38 29.85 -3.35
N ALA A 394 -12.23 30.48 -4.15
CA ALA A 394 -13.21 31.45 -3.68
C ALA A 394 -14.17 30.84 -2.64
N HIS A 395 -14.52 29.57 -2.80
CA HIS A 395 -15.43 28.85 -1.91
C HIS A 395 -14.74 28.28 -0.67
N TYR A 396 -13.66 27.52 -0.85
CA TYR A 396 -13.04 26.74 0.23
C TYR A 396 -11.98 27.50 1.02
N LYS A 397 -11.34 28.52 0.42
CA LYS A 397 -10.18 29.24 0.99
C LYS A 397 -9.05 28.29 1.40
N ASP A 398 -8.00 28.82 2.03
CA ASP A 398 -6.78 28.08 2.33
C ASP A 398 -7.05 26.81 3.18
N ASP A 399 -7.79 26.96 4.29
CA ASP A 399 -8.09 25.84 5.19
C ASP A 399 -8.90 24.73 4.50
N GLY A 400 -9.87 25.12 3.67
CA GLY A 400 -10.73 24.15 2.99
C GLY A 400 -10.00 23.42 1.86
N VAL A 401 -9.14 24.11 1.09
CA VAL A 401 -8.35 23.43 0.04
C VAL A 401 -7.34 22.45 0.66
N GLU A 402 -6.76 22.77 1.81
CA GLU A 402 -5.84 21.86 2.52
C GLU A 402 -6.58 20.65 3.14
N ASP A 403 -7.68 20.87 3.85
CA ASP A 403 -8.43 19.77 4.49
C ASP A 403 -8.96 18.75 3.47
N LEU A 404 -9.48 19.25 2.35
CA LEU A 404 -9.98 18.44 1.24
C LEU A 404 -8.84 17.80 0.42
N GLY A 405 -7.60 18.29 0.55
CA GLY A 405 -6.46 17.86 -0.26
C GLY A 405 -6.47 18.40 -1.68
N LEU A 406 -7.25 19.46 -1.96
CA LEU A 406 -7.26 20.11 -3.27
C LEU A 406 -5.94 20.83 -3.55
N ASP A 407 -5.13 21.06 -2.52
CA ASP A 407 -3.75 21.52 -2.61
C ASP A 407 -2.74 20.39 -2.93
N LEU A 408 -3.16 19.12 -3.05
CA LEU A 408 -2.29 17.98 -3.41
C LEU A 408 -2.44 17.63 -4.89
N PHE A 409 -1.44 18.02 -5.69
CA PHE A 409 -1.43 17.81 -7.13
C PHE A 409 -0.99 16.39 -7.51
N GLY A 410 -1.91 15.63 -8.11
CA GLY A 410 -1.68 14.26 -8.59
C GLY A 410 -1.16 14.18 -10.04
N GLY A 411 -1.23 15.29 -10.79
CA GLY A 411 -0.69 15.38 -12.14
C GLY A 411 -1.71 15.86 -13.18
N CYS A 412 -1.21 16.29 -14.33
CA CYS A 412 -2.05 16.69 -15.47
C CYS A 412 -1.60 16.05 -16.80
N THR A 413 -0.29 15.91 -17.00
CA THR A 413 0.28 15.32 -18.23
C THR A 413 0.91 13.96 -17.93
N ALA A 414 0.50 12.92 -18.67
CA ALA A 414 1.14 11.61 -18.67
C ALA A 414 0.93 10.93 -20.04
N CYS A 415 2.01 10.79 -20.82
CA CYS A 415 1.96 10.16 -22.14
C CYS A 415 2.01 8.64 -22.02
N ARG A 416 0.86 8.02 -21.73
CA ARG A 416 0.76 6.57 -21.54
C ARG A 416 -0.65 6.05 -21.84
N ARG A 417 -0.75 4.73 -22.00
CA ARG A 417 -2.06 4.04 -22.03
C ARG A 417 -2.72 4.06 -20.66
N LYS A 418 -4.04 3.87 -20.63
CA LYS A 418 -4.79 3.69 -19.38
C LYS A 418 -4.26 2.45 -18.66
N ARG A 419 -4.13 2.54 -17.33
CA ARG A 419 -3.85 1.36 -16.51
C ARG A 419 -5.06 0.43 -16.57
N GLY A 420 -4.82 -0.85 -16.79
CA GLY A 420 -5.87 -1.87 -16.94
C GLY A 420 -6.69 -1.77 -18.23
N GLY A 421 -6.22 -1.01 -19.24
CA GLY A 421 -6.94 -0.81 -20.50
C GLY A 421 -6.02 -0.60 -21.71
N SER A 422 -6.63 -0.58 -22.89
CA SER A 422 -5.92 -0.57 -24.18
C SER A 422 -5.80 0.81 -24.83
N SER A 423 -6.64 1.78 -24.45
CA SER A 423 -6.68 3.13 -25.03
C SER A 423 -5.70 4.09 -24.35
N TRP A 424 -5.40 5.23 -24.99
CA TRP A 424 -4.60 6.29 -24.38
C TRP A 424 -5.32 6.94 -23.20
N SER A 425 -4.56 7.34 -22.18
CA SER A 425 -5.10 8.10 -21.05
C SER A 425 -5.48 9.52 -21.48
N MET A 426 -6.52 10.11 -20.88
CA MET A 426 -6.85 11.53 -21.09
C MET A 426 -5.72 12.47 -20.63
N HIS A 427 -4.85 12.03 -19.71
CA HIS A 427 -3.63 12.77 -19.37
C HIS A 427 -2.63 12.86 -20.53
N ALA A 428 -2.72 12.01 -21.56
CA ALA A 428 -1.84 12.08 -22.73
C ALA A 428 -2.07 13.39 -23.50
N TRP A 429 -3.32 13.87 -23.54
CA TRP A 429 -3.69 15.16 -24.11
C TRP A 429 -3.62 16.32 -23.12
N SER A 430 -3.19 16.10 -21.87
CA SER A 430 -3.17 17.15 -20.82
C SER A 430 -4.55 17.79 -20.56
N ILE A 431 -5.61 17.00 -20.74
CA ILE A 431 -7.02 17.41 -20.53
C ILE A 431 -7.64 16.74 -19.30
N ALA A 432 -6.82 16.11 -18.46
CA ALA A 432 -7.24 15.51 -17.21
C ALA A 432 -6.33 15.97 -16.08
N ILE A 433 -6.89 16.06 -14.87
CA ILE A 433 -6.20 16.55 -13.67
C ILE A 433 -6.55 15.61 -12.51
N ASP A 434 -5.53 15.18 -11.77
CA ASP A 434 -5.69 14.35 -10.59
C ASP A 434 -5.43 15.17 -9.31
N PHE A 435 -6.26 14.96 -8.29
CA PHE A 435 -6.15 15.60 -6.97
C PHE A 435 -6.10 14.56 -5.84
N ASP A 436 -5.18 14.74 -4.89
CA ASP A 436 -5.04 13.91 -3.69
C ASP A 436 -5.08 12.38 -3.97
N PRO A 437 -4.16 11.87 -4.80
CA PRO A 437 -4.18 10.47 -5.22
C PRO A 437 -4.06 9.47 -4.06
N ASP A 438 -3.40 9.84 -2.95
CA ASP A 438 -3.20 8.96 -1.79
C ASP A 438 -4.52 8.57 -1.11
N ARG A 439 -5.45 9.52 -1.01
CA ARG A 439 -6.77 9.34 -0.38
C ARG A 439 -7.90 9.12 -1.39
N ASN A 440 -7.58 9.02 -2.69
CA ASN A 440 -8.55 8.86 -3.78
C ASN A 440 -8.05 7.91 -4.87
N ARG A 441 -7.47 6.78 -4.45
CA ARG A 441 -6.78 5.84 -5.36
C ARG A 441 -7.66 5.38 -6.52
N LEU A 442 -7.01 5.02 -7.63
CA LEU A 442 -7.63 4.67 -8.90
C LEU A 442 -8.83 3.71 -8.81
N ASN A 443 -8.75 2.67 -7.97
CA ASN A 443 -9.79 1.65 -7.83
C ASN A 443 -10.72 1.89 -6.63
N TRP A 444 -10.60 3.01 -5.93
CA TRP A 444 -11.46 3.34 -4.79
C TRP A 444 -12.77 3.94 -5.25
N GLY A 445 -13.87 3.37 -4.79
CA GLY A 445 -15.20 3.99 -4.88
C GLY A 445 -15.50 4.91 -3.69
N ARG A 446 -16.74 5.43 -3.67
CA ARG A 446 -17.20 6.47 -2.74
C ARG A 446 -17.09 6.11 -1.28
N SER A 447 -17.12 4.83 -0.96
CA SER A 447 -16.98 4.32 0.41
C SER A 447 -15.59 4.59 0.98
N ARG A 448 -14.57 4.77 0.13
CA ARG A 448 -13.17 4.97 0.54
C ARG A 448 -12.62 6.34 0.16
N ALA A 449 -12.99 6.88 -1.00
CA ALA A 449 -12.44 8.14 -1.50
C ALA A 449 -12.73 9.36 -0.61
N ARG A 450 -11.73 10.23 -0.40
CA ARG A 450 -11.84 11.51 0.33
C ARG A 450 -12.71 12.51 -0.41
N LEU A 451 -12.59 12.59 -1.73
CA LEU A 451 -13.35 13.52 -2.57
C LEU A 451 -14.77 13.01 -2.87
N ALA A 452 -15.14 11.81 -2.43
CA ALA A 452 -16.53 11.34 -2.50
C ALA A 452 -17.42 11.87 -1.38
N ARG A 453 -16.83 12.54 -0.39
CA ARG A 453 -17.54 13.06 0.78
C ARG A 453 -18.31 14.33 0.40
N THR A 454 -19.38 14.59 1.15
CA THR A 454 -20.36 15.65 0.82
C THR A 454 -19.77 17.06 0.95
N ASP A 455 -18.73 17.25 1.74
CA ASP A 455 -17.99 18.50 1.86
C ASP A 455 -17.20 18.85 0.58
N ALA A 456 -16.86 17.86 -0.25
CA ALA A 456 -16.28 18.05 -1.58
C ALA A 456 -17.33 18.29 -2.69
N ALA A 457 -18.63 18.38 -2.37
CA ALA A 457 -19.67 18.48 -3.41
C ALA A 457 -19.50 19.71 -4.31
N LYS A 458 -19.16 20.88 -3.72
CA LYS A 458 -18.97 22.12 -4.49
C LYS A 458 -17.78 22.06 -5.43
N PHE A 459 -16.71 21.38 -5.05
CA PHE A 459 -15.58 21.11 -5.93
C PHE A 459 -16.03 20.42 -7.22
N TRP A 460 -16.83 19.36 -7.13
CA TRP A 460 -17.36 18.67 -8.31
C TRP A 460 -18.35 19.50 -9.11
N GLU A 461 -19.27 20.19 -8.44
CA GLU A 461 -20.23 21.08 -9.10
C GLU A 461 -19.54 22.15 -9.96
N PHE A 462 -18.40 22.68 -9.52
CA PHE A 462 -17.65 23.67 -10.30
C PHE A 462 -17.05 23.08 -11.58
N TRP A 463 -16.51 21.85 -11.53
CA TRP A 463 -16.03 21.13 -12.70
C TRP A 463 -17.18 20.78 -13.66
N GLU A 464 -18.27 20.21 -13.12
CA GLU A 464 -19.46 19.80 -13.86
C GLU A 464 -20.11 21.02 -14.58
N ALA A 465 -20.13 22.19 -13.94
CA ALA A 465 -20.64 23.44 -14.53
C ALA A 465 -19.82 23.93 -15.74
N GLU A 466 -18.57 23.52 -15.86
CA GLU A 466 -17.70 23.80 -17.01
C GLU A 466 -17.64 22.59 -17.97
N GLY A 467 -18.53 21.60 -17.77
CA GLY A 467 -18.70 20.42 -18.61
C GLY A 467 -17.72 19.28 -18.35
N TRP A 468 -16.80 19.42 -17.38
CA TRP A 468 -15.82 18.39 -17.05
C TRP A 468 -16.49 17.19 -16.36
N VAL A 469 -15.91 16.02 -16.55
CA VAL A 469 -16.43 14.76 -16.03
C VAL A 469 -15.48 14.18 -14.99
N SER A 470 -16.04 13.78 -13.85
CA SER A 470 -15.35 12.97 -12.84
C SER A 470 -15.74 11.51 -13.01
N LEU A 471 -14.74 10.63 -13.07
CA LEU A 471 -14.97 9.18 -13.10
C LEU A 471 -15.58 8.68 -11.78
N GLY A 472 -15.18 9.28 -10.66
CA GLY A 472 -15.75 8.97 -9.34
C GLY A 472 -17.24 9.28 -9.28
N ARG A 473 -17.64 10.46 -9.77
CA ARG A 473 -19.04 10.87 -9.83
C ARG A 473 -19.86 10.01 -10.80
N ALA A 474 -19.31 9.73 -11.97
CA ALA A 474 -20.03 9.07 -13.06
C ALA A 474 -20.09 7.55 -12.94
N ARG A 475 -19.04 6.91 -12.40
CA ARG A 475 -18.87 5.45 -12.41
C ARG A 475 -18.35 4.87 -11.08
N ASP A 476 -18.15 5.70 -10.07
CA ASP A 476 -17.77 5.30 -8.70
C ASP A 476 -16.40 4.61 -8.58
N PHE A 477 -15.41 5.09 -9.33
CA PHE A 477 -14.00 4.76 -9.15
C PHE A 477 -13.14 5.96 -9.59
N ASP A 478 -11.87 6.01 -9.21
CA ASP A 478 -10.93 7.08 -9.62
C ASP A 478 -11.41 8.49 -9.23
N TRP A 479 -11.79 8.65 -7.96
CA TRP A 479 -12.32 9.91 -7.42
C TRP A 479 -11.29 11.05 -7.37
N MET A 480 -10.01 10.79 -7.64
CA MET A 480 -9.00 11.85 -7.84
C MET A 480 -9.17 12.57 -9.19
N HIS A 481 -9.80 11.90 -10.16
CA HIS A 481 -9.70 12.23 -11.57
C HIS A 481 -10.84 13.12 -12.07
N VAL A 482 -10.48 14.14 -12.82
CA VAL A 482 -11.41 14.95 -13.62
C VAL A 482 -10.87 15.17 -15.02
N GLN A 483 -11.73 15.12 -16.03
CA GLN A 483 -11.33 15.22 -17.44
C GLN A 483 -12.28 16.07 -18.29
N ALA A 484 -11.73 16.78 -19.26
CA ALA A 484 -12.47 17.48 -20.30
C ALA A 484 -12.82 16.51 -21.45
N ALA A 485 -13.44 15.39 -21.10
CA ALA A 485 -13.88 14.34 -22.02
C ALA A 485 -15.10 13.62 -21.44
N ARG A 486 -16.12 13.40 -22.26
CA ARG A 486 -17.30 12.60 -21.87
C ARG A 486 -17.02 11.11 -22.03
N LEU A 487 -17.67 10.30 -21.21
CA LEU A 487 -17.48 8.84 -21.16
C LEU A 487 -17.84 8.12 -22.46
#